data_AF-A0A126R0Z0-F1
#
_entry.id   AF-A0A126R0Z0-F1
#
_cell.length_a   1.000
_cell.length_b   1.000
_cell.length_c   1.000
_cell.angle_alpha   90.00
_cell.angle_beta   90.00
_cell.angle_gamma   90.00
#
_symmetry.space_group_name_H-M   'P 1'
#
loop_
_entity.id
_entity.type
_entity.pdbx_description
1 polymer ?
#
loop_
_entity_poly.entity_id
_entity_poly.type
_entity_poly.pdbx_seq_one_letter_code
_entity_poly.pdbx_strand_id
1 'polypeptide(L)'
;MIKQKTIAPNSILDVEQYIFCDFNDDFVLSNPHFVRLFNSCREVFKSFDLIFKKDVPYFRMNYARCPFCGTRHVVKYGFTDRILVFKEIGRTCVKIQRYICKRCDKTFQTDLTSLVDKNSNFTKELKNESEHLISNYLGSLNNVCKSFKKFFGISISHQTIENWLFVDENILEFDVGRCSGYYIIDVEWIKVNGKWKYRHTLLDSVSNCIVADAVYDFEDETTVMKFLNESTMNKNKVAITTDLDKKYGSVISKLGFFKHQLCILHAKKSLNKKLKDYGEKYKLSKEEYKECEDQLKMIKDLFDLNVLFMKLKKNYKV
;
A
#
# COMPACT_ATOMS: atom_id res chain seq x y z
N MET A 1 -3.22 -43.42 49.07
CA MET A 1 -3.65 -42.22 48.32
C MET A 1 -3.15 -42.33 46.89
N ILE A 2 -4.05 -42.69 45.97
CA ILE A 2 -3.76 -42.88 44.55
C ILE A 2 -4.04 -41.54 43.84
N LYS A 3 -3.03 -40.92 43.23
CA LYS A 3 -3.23 -39.72 42.39
C LYS A 3 -3.75 -40.16 41.03
N GLN A 4 -4.98 -39.77 40.71
CA GLN A 4 -5.59 -39.93 39.39
C GLN A 4 -4.79 -39.14 38.33
N LYS A 5 -4.53 -39.78 37.19
CA LYS A 5 -4.11 -39.13 35.95
C LYS A 5 -5.33 -38.48 35.30
N THR A 6 -5.33 -37.16 35.19
CA THR A 6 -6.25 -36.45 34.30
C THR A 6 -5.70 -36.56 32.87
N ILE A 7 -6.38 -37.32 32.02
CA ILE A 7 -6.14 -37.37 30.57
C ILE A 7 -6.91 -36.20 29.96
N ALA A 8 -6.23 -35.29 29.27
CA ALA A 8 -6.91 -34.30 28.43
C ALA A 8 -7.33 -34.95 27.10
N PRO A 9 -8.50 -34.61 26.53
CA PRO A 9 -9.02 -35.25 25.33
C PRO A 9 -8.20 -34.79 24.11
N ASN A 10 -7.53 -35.75 23.48
CA ASN A 10 -6.98 -35.59 22.14
C ASN A 10 -8.15 -35.71 21.15
N SER A 11 -8.62 -34.58 20.61
CA SER A 11 -9.42 -34.62 19.40
C SER A 11 -9.21 -33.34 18.60
N ILE A 12 -8.78 -33.53 17.35
CA ILE A 12 -8.62 -32.57 16.25
C ILE A 12 -7.21 -31.94 16.18
N LEU A 13 -6.26 -32.73 15.66
CA LEU A 13 -5.12 -32.24 14.91
C LEU A 13 -4.94 -33.12 13.67
N ASP A 14 -5.84 -32.97 12.70
CA ASP A 14 -5.58 -33.35 11.30
C ASP A 14 -4.76 -32.24 10.65
N VAL A 15 -3.48 -32.19 10.97
CA VAL A 15 -2.47 -31.54 10.12
C VAL A 15 -1.26 -32.45 10.13
N GLU A 16 -1.00 -33.06 8.98
CA GLU A 16 0.16 -33.90 8.69
C GLU A 16 1.43 -33.27 9.30
N GLN A 17 1.93 -33.88 10.37
CA GLN A 17 3.25 -33.57 10.90
C GLN A 17 4.26 -34.05 9.86
N TYR A 18 4.83 -33.12 9.12
CA TYR A 18 6.05 -33.38 8.35
C TYR A 18 7.13 -33.82 9.33
N ILE A 19 7.46 -35.11 9.27
CA ILE A 19 8.56 -35.73 10.00
C ILE A 19 9.85 -35.03 9.55
N PHE A 20 10.41 -34.22 10.44
CA PHE A 20 11.78 -33.71 10.30
C PHE A 20 12.74 -34.87 10.60
N CYS A 21 13.21 -35.54 9.55
CA CYS A 21 14.30 -36.50 9.68
C CYS A 21 15.63 -35.76 9.92
N ASP A 22 16.29 -36.13 11.03
CA ASP A 22 17.71 -35.97 11.36
C ASP A 22 18.33 -34.57 11.38
N PHE A 23 18.16 -33.88 12.51
CA PHE A 23 19.18 -32.95 13.01
C PHE A 23 19.45 -33.24 14.49
N ASN A 24 20.70 -33.65 14.78
CA ASN A 24 21.29 -33.93 16.10
C ASN A 24 20.65 -33.16 17.29
N ASP A 25 20.40 -33.92 18.36
CA ASP A 25 19.69 -33.63 19.61
C ASP A 25 20.21 -32.49 20.52
N ASP A 26 20.88 -31.45 20.00
CA ASP A 26 21.41 -30.35 20.84
C ASP A 26 20.84 -28.95 20.55
N PHE A 27 19.90 -28.79 19.60
CA PHE A 27 19.28 -27.48 19.34
C PHE A 27 17.98 -27.29 20.12
N VAL A 28 18.10 -26.85 21.37
CA VAL A 28 16.95 -26.32 22.08
C VAL A 28 16.55 -24.99 21.42
N LEU A 29 15.45 -24.99 20.66
CA LEU A 29 14.74 -23.80 20.15
C LEU A 29 14.10 -22.97 21.29
N SER A 30 14.71 -22.91 22.48
CA SER A 30 14.14 -22.22 23.64
C SER A 30 14.46 -20.74 23.69
N ASN A 31 15.44 -20.25 22.90
CA ASN A 31 15.76 -18.83 22.87
C ASN A 31 14.75 -18.07 21.98
N PRO A 32 13.90 -17.18 22.54
CA PRO A 32 12.92 -16.43 21.76
C PRO A 32 13.55 -15.57 20.66
N HIS A 33 14.81 -15.14 20.85
CA HIS A 33 15.59 -14.40 19.87
C HIS A 33 15.91 -15.27 18.63
N PHE A 34 16.23 -16.55 18.81
CA PHE A 34 16.46 -17.47 17.69
C PHE A 34 15.18 -17.62 16.86
N VAL A 35 14.06 -17.91 17.52
CA VAL A 35 12.77 -18.17 16.87
C VAL A 35 12.32 -16.96 16.07
N ARG A 36 12.46 -15.75 16.64
CA ARG A 36 12.14 -14.50 15.95
C ARG A 36 13.01 -14.27 14.72
N LEU A 37 14.31 -14.52 14.79
CA LEU A 37 15.21 -14.28 13.65
C LEU A 37 14.97 -15.29 12.54
N PHE A 38 14.73 -16.54 12.94
CA PHE A 38 14.37 -17.62 12.02
C PHE A 38 13.07 -17.27 11.27
N ASN A 39 12.05 -16.80 11.98
CA ASN A 39 10.79 -16.35 11.37
C ASN A 39 11.00 -15.20 10.38
N SER A 40 11.79 -14.17 10.73
CA SER A 40 12.12 -13.06 9.82
C SER A 40 12.87 -13.49 8.56
N CYS A 41 13.55 -14.64 8.58
CA CYS A 41 14.30 -15.16 7.42
C CYS A 41 13.57 -16.28 6.67
N ARG A 42 12.39 -16.72 7.16
CA ARG A 42 11.73 -17.97 6.74
C ARG A 42 11.48 -18.05 5.25
N GLU A 43 10.98 -16.96 4.66
CA GLU A 43 10.64 -16.89 3.24
C GLU A 43 11.87 -16.80 2.32
N VAL A 44 13.06 -16.58 2.88
CA VAL A 44 14.30 -16.26 2.15
C VAL A 44 15.33 -17.40 2.19
N PHE A 45 15.11 -18.42 3.03
CA PHE A 45 16.01 -19.57 3.22
C PHE A 45 16.29 -20.41 1.96
N LYS A 46 15.57 -20.19 0.85
CA LYS A 46 15.88 -20.83 -0.44
C LYS A 46 17.28 -20.49 -0.97
N SER A 47 17.88 -19.38 -0.50
CA SER A 47 19.17 -18.85 -0.99
C SER A 47 20.36 -18.96 -0.03
N PHE A 48 20.11 -19.11 1.28
CA PHE A 48 21.15 -19.19 2.31
C PHE A 48 20.65 -19.91 3.58
N ASP A 49 21.59 -20.47 4.32
CA ASP A 49 21.40 -21.14 5.61
C ASP A 49 21.70 -20.12 6.70
N LEU A 50 20.94 -20.21 7.79
CA LEU A 50 21.18 -19.47 9.02
C LEU A 50 21.59 -20.44 10.13
N ILE A 51 22.75 -20.19 10.74
CA ILE A 51 23.26 -20.98 11.87
C ILE A 51 23.57 -20.03 13.03
N PHE A 52 23.37 -20.47 14.26
CA PHE A 52 23.75 -19.71 15.43
C PHE A 52 24.96 -20.33 16.10
N LYS A 53 25.93 -19.50 16.48
CA LYS A 53 27.02 -19.90 17.38
C LYS A 53 27.16 -18.85 18.46
N LYS A 54 27.02 -19.26 19.72
CA LYS A 54 27.06 -18.36 20.89
C LYS A 54 26.15 -17.13 20.68
N ASP A 55 24.89 -17.39 20.28
CA ASP A 55 23.86 -16.40 19.97
C ASP A 55 24.16 -15.43 18.80
N VAL A 56 25.26 -15.60 18.09
CA VAL A 56 25.57 -14.82 16.88
C VAL A 56 25.04 -15.56 15.65
N PRO A 57 24.24 -14.91 14.79
CA PRO A 57 23.78 -15.49 13.54
C PRO A 57 24.86 -15.49 12.45
N TYR A 58 25.00 -16.61 11.78
CA TYR A 58 25.92 -16.88 10.68
C TYR A 58 25.13 -17.21 9.42
N PHE A 59 25.32 -16.42 8.37
CA PHE A 59 24.75 -16.66 7.07
C PHE A 59 25.75 -17.36 6.16
N ARG A 60 25.35 -18.48 5.57
CA ARG A 60 26.17 -19.22 4.58
C ARG A 60 25.31 -19.66 3.40
N MET A 61 25.91 -20.00 2.26
CA MET A 61 25.14 -20.48 1.10
C MET A 61 24.80 -21.95 1.29
N ASN A 62 23.56 -22.36 0.97
CA ASN A 62 23.13 -23.77 1.00
C ASN A 62 23.97 -24.60 0.01
N TYR A 63 24.15 -24.03 -1.19
CA TYR A 63 24.93 -24.62 -2.27
C TYR A 63 25.94 -23.61 -2.78
N ALA A 64 27.12 -23.58 -2.17
CA ALA A 64 28.16 -22.63 -2.54
C ALA A 64 28.67 -22.90 -3.97
N ARG A 65 28.45 -21.93 -4.87
CA ARG A 65 28.98 -21.90 -6.24
C ARG A 65 29.69 -20.58 -6.44
N CYS A 66 30.82 -20.61 -7.13
CA CYS A 66 31.54 -19.39 -7.49
C CYS A 66 30.71 -18.56 -8.47
N PRO A 67 30.33 -17.31 -8.15
CA PRO A 67 29.54 -16.47 -9.04
C PRO A 67 30.32 -16.05 -10.31
N PHE A 68 31.65 -16.19 -10.31
CA PHE A 68 32.50 -15.77 -11.42
C PHE A 68 32.76 -16.86 -12.46
N CYS A 69 32.72 -18.13 -12.06
CA CYS A 69 33.05 -19.25 -12.97
C CYS A 69 32.16 -20.48 -12.79
N GLY A 70 31.11 -20.41 -11.95
CA GLY A 70 30.09 -21.43 -11.77
C GLY A 70 30.50 -22.71 -11.03
N THR A 71 31.80 -22.90 -10.76
CA THR A 71 32.30 -24.13 -10.11
C THR A 71 31.87 -24.24 -8.64
N ARG A 72 31.82 -25.49 -8.15
CA ARG A 72 31.62 -25.85 -6.74
C ARG A 72 32.94 -26.01 -5.97
N HIS A 73 34.09 -25.86 -6.62
CA HIS A 73 35.41 -25.92 -5.97
C HIS A 73 35.66 -24.65 -5.17
N VAL A 74 34.93 -24.49 -4.06
CA VAL A 74 34.95 -23.31 -3.20
C VAL A 74 35.20 -23.74 -1.76
N VAL A 75 36.01 -22.98 -1.04
CA VAL A 75 36.30 -23.24 0.38
C VAL A 75 35.97 -22.01 1.22
N LYS A 76 35.59 -22.23 2.48
CA LYS A 76 35.31 -21.15 3.44
C LYS A 76 36.57 -20.34 3.70
N TYR A 77 36.45 -19.02 3.65
CA TYR A 77 37.56 -18.06 3.72
C TYR A 77 37.25 -16.91 4.70
N GLY A 78 36.92 -17.27 5.94
CA GLY A 78 36.58 -16.31 7.00
C GLY A 78 35.18 -15.71 6.89
N PHE A 79 34.95 -14.60 7.59
CA PHE A 79 33.65 -13.95 7.71
C PHE A 79 33.75 -12.45 7.49
N THR A 80 32.65 -11.85 7.05
CA THR A 80 32.41 -10.41 7.10
C THR A 80 31.42 -10.15 8.21
N ASP A 81 31.75 -9.25 9.14
CA ASP A 81 30.82 -8.80 10.17
C ASP A 81 29.95 -7.67 9.62
N ARG A 82 28.63 -7.77 9.80
CA ARG A 82 27.67 -6.74 9.35
C ARG A 82 26.61 -6.54 10.41
N ILE A 83 26.12 -5.31 10.55
CA ILE A 83 24.95 -5.02 11.38
C ILE A 83 23.72 -5.03 10.47
N LEU A 84 22.75 -5.86 10.80
CA LEU A 84 21.43 -5.87 10.17
C LEU A 84 20.34 -5.48 11.16
N VAL A 85 19.27 -4.90 10.65
CA VAL A 85 18.10 -4.49 11.45
C VAL A 85 16.90 -5.31 11.00
N PHE A 86 16.45 -6.19 11.90
CA PHE A 86 15.30 -7.06 11.74
C PHE A 86 14.08 -6.46 12.44
N LYS A 87 12.89 -6.74 11.94
CA LYS A 87 11.63 -6.27 12.52
C LYS A 87 11.41 -6.70 13.97
N GLU A 88 11.58 -7.99 14.24
CA GLU A 88 11.21 -8.60 15.54
C GLU A 88 12.29 -8.48 16.64
N ILE A 89 13.51 -8.11 16.24
CA ILE A 89 14.71 -8.17 17.09
C ILE A 89 15.47 -6.83 17.12
N GLY A 90 15.31 -6.01 16.08
CA GLY A 90 16.07 -4.78 15.92
C GLY A 90 17.49 -5.06 15.44
N ARG A 91 18.46 -4.31 16.00
CA ARG A 91 19.85 -4.30 15.53
C ARG A 91 20.59 -5.56 15.98
N THR A 92 21.11 -6.32 15.03
CA THR A 92 21.82 -7.58 15.27
C THR A 92 23.15 -7.58 14.51
N CYS A 93 24.23 -7.95 15.21
CA CYS A 93 25.51 -8.23 14.55
C CYS A 93 25.46 -9.63 13.95
N VAL A 94 25.78 -9.74 12.66
CA VAL A 94 25.69 -10.99 11.90
C VAL A 94 27.03 -11.28 11.24
N LYS A 95 27.34 -12.57 11.07
CA LYS A 95 28.54 -13.01 10.35
C LYS A 95 28.17 -13.61 9.01
N ILE A 96 28.71 -13.02 7.94
CA ILE A 96 28.46 -13.45 6.57
C ILE A 96 29.65 -14.30 6.12
N GLN A 97 29.41 -15.57 5.79
CA GLN A 97 30.47 -16.48 5.33
C GLN A 97 31.06 -15.97 4.02
N ARG A 98 32.40 -15.84 4.00
CA ARG A 98 33.21 -15.60 2.80
C ARG A 98 33.73 -16.92 2.24
N TYR A 99 33.98 -16.95 0.94
CA TYR A 99 34.49 -18.10 0.21
C TYR A 99 35.61 -17.66 -0.73
N ILE A 100 36.52 -18.58 -1.03
CA ILE A 100 37.50 -18.47 -2.10
C ILE A 100 37.31 -19.63 -3.09
N CYS A 101 37.28 -19.32 -4.37
CA CYS A 101 37.20 -20.30 -5.44
C CYS A 101 38.58 -20.86 -5.74
N LYS A 102 38.77 -22.18 -5.67
CA LYS A 102 40.05 -22.85 -5.98
C LYS A 102 40.35 -22.99 -7.48
N ARG A 103 39.41 -22.60 -8.35
CA ARG A 103 39.60 -22.62 -9.81
C ARG A 103 40.05 -21.29 -10.37
N CYS A 104 39.54 -20.18 -9.83
CA CYS A 104 39.81 -18.84 -10.36
C CYS A 104 40.34 -17.87 -9.31
N ASP A 105 40.64 -18.36 -8.10
CA ASP A 105 41.20 -17.64 -6.95
C ASP A 105 40.46 -16.38 -6.47
N LYS A 106 39.28 -16.13 -7.03
CA LYS A 106 38.40 -15.02 -6.62
C LYS A 106 37.71 -15.33 -5.30
N THR A 107 37.55 -14.29 -4.49
CA THR A 107 36.77 -14.34 -3.25
C THR A 107 35.38 -13.76 -3.44
N PHE A 108 34.41 -14.30 -2.72
CA PHE A 108 33.03 -13.81 -2.69
C PHE A 108 32.42 -14.10 -1.32
N GLN A 109 31.22 -13.58 -1.07
CA GLN A 109 30.49 -13.80 0.18
C GLN A 109 29.11 -14.36 -0.09
N THR A 110 28.47 -14.86 0.96
CA THR A 110 27.07 -15.30 0.91
C THR A 110 26.19 -14.17 0.39
N ASP A 111 25.38 -14.47 -0.62
CA ASP A 111 24.45 -13.52 -1.20
C ASP A 111 23.24 -13.34 -0.27
N LEU A 112 23.02 -12.11 0.17
CA LEU A 112 21.89 -11.71 1.02
C LEU A 112 20.93 -10.76 0.30
N THR A 113 21.03 -10.62 -1.02
CA THR A 113 20.18 -9.71 -1.81
C THR A 113 18.69 -10.01 -1.65
N SER A 114 18.33 -11.25 -1.34
CA SER A 114 16.97 -11.67 -1.06
C SER A 114 16.47 -11.19 0.33
N LEU A 115 17.37 -10.88 1.27
CA LEU A 115 17.05 -10.41 2.64
C LEU A 115 17.24 -8.89 2.80
N VAL A 116 18.27 -8.32 2.19
CA VAL A 116 18.69 -6.92 2.37
C VAL A 116 19.29 -6.38 1.08
N ASP A 117 18.95 -5.13 0.74
CA ASP A 117 19.53 -4.48 -0.43
C ASP A 117 21.04 -4.25 -0.28
N LYS A 118 21.70 -4.09 -1.42
CA LYS A 118 23.12 -3.74 -1.46
C LYS A 118 23.34 -2.44 -0.66
N ASN A 119 24.36 -2.44 0.21
CA ASN A 119 24.72 -1.31 1.07
C ASN A 119 23.67 -0.87 2.10
N SER A 120 22.54 -1.58 2.27
CA SER A 120 21.57 -1.27 3.32
C SER A 120 21.84 -2.07 4.60
N ASN A 121 21.48 -1.55 5.76
CA ASN A 121 21.47 -2.34 7.00
C ASN A 121 20.07 -2.84 7.37
N PHE A 122 19.03 -2.39 6.66
CA PHE A 122 17.64 -2.69 6.99
C PHE A 122 17.12 -3.80 6.09
N THR A 123 16.52 -4.81 6.71
CA THR A 123 15.91 -5.92 5.98
C THR A 123 14.75 -5.45 5.12
N LYS A 124 14.51 -6.15 4.01
CA LYS A 124 13.38 -5.87 3.10
C LYS A 124 12.04 -5.98 3.82
N GLU A 125 11.88 -6.98 4.69
CA GLU A 125 10.71 -7.13 5.56
C GLU A 125 10.42 -5.84 6.33
N LEU A 126 11.43 -5.27 7.00
CA LEU A 126 11.29 -4.05 7.78
C LEU A 126 10.94 -2.83 6.91
N LYS A 127 11.46 -2.75 5.68
CA LYS A 127 11.13 -1.66 4.74
C LYS A 127 9.67 -1.73 4.30
N ASN A 128 9.16 -2.91 3.98
CA ASN A 128 7.78 -3.11 3.53
C ASN A 128 6.77 -2.71 4.63
N GLU A 129 7.13 -2.82 5.91
CA GLU A 129 6.29 -2.30 7.00
C GLU A 129 6.04 -0.80 6.91
N SER A 130 6.96 -0.02 6.33
CA SER A 130 6.76 1.42 6.16
C SER A 130 5.62 1.73 5.19
N GLU A 131 5.47 0.94 4.12
CA GLU A 131 4.36 1.03 3.18
C GLU A 131 3.04 0.71 3.88
N HIS A 132 2.99 -0.42 4.60
CA HIS A 132 1.79 -0.80 5.36
C HIS A 132 1.38 0.24 6.39
N LEU A 133 2.35 0.84 7.10
CA LEU A 133 2.07 1.87 8.09
C LEU A 133 1.57 3.18 7.46
N ILE A 134 2.03 3.54 6.26
CA ILE A 134 1.51 4.72 5.57
C ILE A 134 0.12 4.48 5.00
N SER A 135 -0.08 3.34 4.32
CA SER A 135 -1.37 3.02 3.72
C SER A 135 -2.48 2.87 4.75
N ASN A 136 -2.21 2.20 5.89
CA ASN A 136 -3.24 1.93 6.89
C ASN A 136 -3.55 3.12 7.81
N TYR A 137 -2.57 3.97 8.08
CA TYR A 137 -2.73 5.04 9.07
C TYR A 137 -2.80 6.44 8.47
N LEU A 138 -2.69 6.59 7.14
CA LEU A 138 -2.67 7.88 6.42
C LEU A 138 -1.81 8.94 7.14
N GLY A 139 -0.72 8.47 7.75
CA GLY A 139 0.05 9.21 8.73
C GLY A 139 1.22 9.93 8.09
N SER A 140 1.58 11.10 8.64
CA SER A 140 2.87 11.73 8.30
C SER A 140 4.05 10.78 8.53
N LEU A 141 5.17 10.98 7.82
CA LEU A 141 6.41 10.24 8.05
C LEU A 141 6.83 10.21 9.53
N ASN A 142 6.56 11.29 10.26
CA ASN A 142 6.81 11.37 11.70
C ASN A 142 5.95 10.38 12.51
N ASN A 143 4.69 10.18 12.14
CA ASN A 143 3.85 9.18 12.77
C ASN A 143 4.35 7.77 12.46
N VAL A 144 4.83 7.52 11.23
CA VAL A 144 5.46 6.26 10.86
C VAL A 144 6.69 6.00 11.74
N CYS A 145 7.60 6.97 11.87
CA CYS A 145 8.76 6.87 12.78
C CYS A 145 8.36 6.55 14.23
N LYS A 146 7.30 7.19 14.75
CA LYS A 146 6.77 6.91 16.10
C LYS A 146 6.22 5.49 16.18
N SER A 147 5.51 5.01 15.16
CA SER A 147 5.01 3.64 15.08
C SER A 147 6.14 2.62 15.07
N PHE A 148 7.21 2.83 14.29
CA PHE A 148 8.38 1.94 14.31
C PHE A 148 9.01 1.84 15.70
N LYS A 149 9.16 2.97 16.40
CA LYS A 149 9.68 2.99 17.78
C LYS A 149 8.73 2.29 18.74
N LYS A 150 7.42 2.48 18.61
CA LYS A 150 6.40 1.93 19.51
C LYS A 150 6.20 0.43 19.34
N PHE A 151 6.08 -0.05 18.11
CA PHE A 151 5.74 -1.44 17.81
C PHE A 151 6.98 -2.35 17.72
N PHE A 152 8.09 -1.84 17.18
CA PHE A 152 9.28 -2.64 16.94
C PHE A 152 10.47 -2.25 17.83
N GLY A 153 10.37 -1.15 18.58
CA GLY A 153 11.51 -0.63 19.35
C GLY A 153 12.63 -0.04 18.47
N ILE A 154 12.39 0.15 17.17
CA ILE A 154 13.40 0.57 16.19
C ILE A 154 13.25 2.07 15.92
N SER A 155 14.33 2.82 16.12
CA SER A 155 14.37 4.24 15.77
C SER A 155 14.87 4.42 14.34
N ILE A 156 14.03 5.01 13.48
CA ILE A 156 14.33 5.29 12.07
C ILE A 156 14.03 6.77 11.79
N SER A 157 14.90 7.46 11.06
CA SER A 157 14.68 8.86 10.70
C SER A 157 13.61 9.01 9.61
N HIS A 158 12.91 10.14 9.58
CA HIS A 158 11.92 10.43 8.54
C HIS A 158 12.54 10.34 7.13
N GLN A 159 13.76 10.85 6.94
CA GLN A 159 14.49 10.78 5.68
C GLN A 159 14.74 9.33 5.23
N THR A 160 15.00 8.42 6.18
CA THR A 160 15.22 7.01 5.85
C THR A 160 13.92 6.36 5.38
N ILE A 161 12.80 6.66 6.07
CA ILE A 161 11.48 6.18 5.66
C ILE A 161 11.10 6.76 4.30
N GLU A 162 11.29 8.06 4.09
CA GLU A 162 11.07 8.73 2.81
C GLU A 162 11.86 8.05 1.69
N ASN A 163 13.16 7.84 1.89
CA ASN A 163 13.98 7.15 0.91
C ASN A 163 13.40 5.76 0.59
N TRP A 164 12.93 4.97 1.56
CA TRP A 164 12.37 3.65 1.25
C TRP A 164 11.12 3.71 0.38
N LEU A 165 10.26 4.71 0.57
CA LEU A 165 8.97 4.82 -0.11
C LEU A 165 9.07 5.45 -1.48
N PHE A 166 10.06 6.32 -1.68
CA PHE A 166 10.17 7.16 -2.87
C PHE A 166 11.46 6.90 -3.67
N VAL A 167 12.09 5.71 -3.52
CA VAL A 167 13.26 5.30 -4.33
C VAL A 167 12.87 5.10 -5.81
N ASP A 168 11.63 4.73 -6.10
CA ASP A 168 11.13 4.62 -7.46
C ASP A 168 10.13 5.76 -7.75
N GLU A 169 10.53 6.69 -8.62
CA GLU A 169 9.62 7.67 -9.25
C GLU A 169 8.58 7.00 -10.17
N ASN A 170 8.65 5.67 -10.31
CA ASN A 170 7.68 4.86 -11.04
C ASN A 170 6.41 4.75 -10.22
N ILE A 171 5.59 5.80 -10.36
CA ILE A 171 4.19 5.75 -10.79
C ILE A 171 3.48 4.50 -10.29
N LEU A 172 2.50 4.70 -9.41
CA LEU A 172 1.40 3.75 -9.20
C LEU A 172 0.89 3.31 -10.59
N GLU A 173 1.42 2.22 -11.12
CA GLU A 173 0.92 1.58 -12.32
C GLU A 173 -0.40 0.95 -11.92
N PHE A 174 -1.46 1.74 -12.04
CA PHE A 174 -2.80 1.21 -11.93
C PHE A 174 -2.96 0.19 -13.05
N ASP A 175 -3.35 -1.03 -12.71
CA ASP A 175 -3.73 -2.05 -13.69
C ASP A 175 -4.89 -1.47 -14.52
N VAL A 176 -4.55 -0.94 -15.69
CA VAL A 176 -5.48 -0.28 -16.61
C VAL A 176 -6.24 -1.38 -17.34
N GLY A 177 -7.01 -2.17 -16.60
CA GLY A 177 -8.08 -2.97 -17.18
C GLY A 177 -8.91 -2.09 -18.12
N ARG A 178 -9.47 -2.68 -19.18
CA ARG A 178 -10.26 -1.95 -20.19
C ARG A 178 -11.27 -1.03 -19.50
N CYS A 179 -11.05 0.29 -19.58
CA CYS A 179 -11.98 1.26 -19.00
C CYS A 179 -13.37 1.09 -19.61
N SER A 180 -14.39 1.09 -18.75
CA SER A 180 -15.80 0.93 -19.12
C SER A 180 -16.33 2.09 -19.96
N GLY A 181 -15.67 3.25 -19.86
CA GLY A 181 -16.08 4.49 -20.49
C GLY A 181 -17.06 5.33 -19.66
N TYR A 182 -17.35 4.93 -18.42
CA TYR A 182 -18.15 5.69 -17.46
C TYR A 182 -17.24 6.29 -16.40
N TYR A 183 -16.90 7.57 -16.53
CA TYR A 183 -15.94 8.22 -15.65
C TYR A 183 -16.57 9.18 -14.64
N ILE A 184 -15.86 9.39 -13.54
CA ILE A 184 -16.10 10.45 -12.56
C ILE A 184 -14.79 11.23 -12.44
N ILE A 185 -14.86 12.55 -12.54
CA ILE A 185 -13.75 13.44 -12.21
C ILE A 185 -14.07 14.19 -10.92
N ASP A 186 -13.07 14.29 -10.05
CA ASP A 186 -13.09 15.16 -8.89
C ASP A 186 -11.77 15.93 -8.80
N VAL A 187 -11.84 17.15 -8.24
CA VAL A 187 -10.68 18.01 -8.07
C VAL A 187 -10.53 18.38 -6.60
N GLU A 188 -9.39 18.00 -6.02
CA GLU A 188 -9.06 18.28 -4.62
C GLU A 188 -8.02 19.39 -4.52
N TRP A 189 -8.23 20.30 -3.58
CA TRP A 189 -7.26 21.36 -3.29
C TRP A 189 -6.22 20.84 -2.32
N ILE A 190 -4.96 20.76 -2.76
CA ILE A 190 -3.85 20.26 -1.97
C ILE A 190 -2.79 21.35 -1.80
N LYS A 191 -2.05 21.31 -0.68
CA LYS A 191 -0.98 22.28 -0.41
C LYS A 191 0.38 21.60 -0.58
N VAL A 192 1.12 21.97 -1.63
CA VAL A 192 2.44 21.43 -1.96
C VAL A 192 3.47 22.54 -1.82
N ASN A 193 4.50 22.33 -0.99
CA ASN A 193 5.55 23.32 -0.72
C ASN A 193 5.00 24.71 -0.36
N GLY A 194 3.95 24.74 0.47
CA GLY A 194 3.30 25.96 0.92
C GLY A 194 2.36 26.62 -0.11
N LYS A 195 2.30 26.15 -1.35
CA LYS A 195 1.44 26.67 -2.41
C LYS A 195 0.22 25.77 -2.60
N TRP A 196 -0.95 26.38 -2.80
CA TRP A 196 -2.15 25.65 -3.19
C TRP A 196 -2.02 25.16 -4.62
N LYS A 197 -2.39 23.90 -4.84
CA LYS A 197 -2.43 23.19 -6.11
C LYS A 197 -3.72 22.39 -6.20
N TYR A 198 -4.00 21.89 -7.39
CA TYR A 198 -5.23 21.19 -7.72
C TYR A 198 -4.91 19.78 -8.17
N ARG A 199 -5.38 18.78 -7.43
CA ARG A 199 -5.22 17.37 -7.76
C ARG A 199 -6.46 16.88 -8.48
N HIS A 200 -6.28 16.51 -9.75
CA HIS A 200 -7.33 15.97 -10.59
C HIS A 200 -7.28 14.45 -10.52
N THR A 201 -8.40 13.83 -10.16
CA THR A 201 -8.54 12.37 -10.13
C THR A 201 -9.63 11.96 -11.12
N LEU A 202 -9.29 11.06 -12.04
CA LEU A 202 -10.26 10.43 -12.93
C LEU A 202 -10.46 8.98 -12.49
N LEU A 203 -11.71 8.62 -12.19
CA LEU A 203 -12.08 7.27 -11.76
C LEU A 203 -13.05 6.65 -12.76
N ASP A 204 -12.89 5.37 -13.05
CA ASP A 204 -13.89 4.58 -13.75
C ASP A 204 -14.93 4.08 -12.76
N SER A 205 -16.16 4.56 -12.91
CA SER A 205 -17.25 4.31 -11.96
C SER A 205 -17.78 2.87 -11.96
N VAL A 206 -17.43 2.07 -12.98
CA VAL A 206 -17.87 0.67 -13.07
C VAL A 206 -16.83 -0.25 -12.45
N SER A 207 -15.55 -0.08 -12.80
CA SER A 207 -14.47 -0.88 -12.21
C SER A 207 -14.03 -0.38 -10.84
N ASN A 208 -14.38 0.85 -10.48
CA ASN A 208 -13.90 1.55 -9.28
C ASN A 208 -12.37 1.70 -9.23
N CYS A 209 -11.73 1.81 -10.40
CA CYS A 209 -10.29 2.01 -10.53
C CYS A 209 -9.96 3.46 -10.86
N ILE A 210 -8.83 3.96 -10.33
CA ILE A 210 -8.24 5.22 -10.78
C ILE A 210 -7.70 5.03 -12.20
N VAL A 211 -8.15 5.89 -13.11
CA VAL A 211 -7.73 5.92 -14.51
C VAL A 211 -6.54 6.86 -14.69
N ALA A 212 -6.54 7.99 -13.98
CA ALA A 212 -5.47 8.96 -13.97
C ALA A 212 -5.53 9.83 -12.71
N ASP A 213 -4.36 10.29 -12.26
CA ASP A 213 -4.18 11.23 -11.15
C ASP A 213 -3.08 12.22 -11.53
N ALA A 214 -3.33 13.52 -11.39
CA ALA A 214 -2.35 14.54 -11.73
C ALA A 214 -2.54 15.82 -10.90
N VAL A 215 -1.44 16.54 -10.66
CA VAL A 215 -1.43 17.79 -9.88
C VAL A 215 -1.07 18.97 -10.77
N TYR A 216 -1.87 20.02 -10.73
CA TYR A 216 -1.70 21.25 -11.52
C TYR A 216 -1.67 22.50 -10.63
N ASP A 217 -1.07 23.57 -11.14
CA ASP A 217 -1.01 24.87 -10.45
C ASP A 217 -2.30 25.70 -10.61
N PHE A 218 -3.14 25.37 -11.61
CA PHE A 218 -4.37 26.09 -11.93
C PHE A 218 -5.54 25.11 -12.15
N GLU A 219 -6.75 25.58 -11.88
CA GLU A 219 -8.01 24.82 -12.06
C GLU A 219 -8.92 25.49 -13.10
N ASP A 220 -8.42 25.63 -14.33
CA ASP A 220 -9.12 26.27 -15.44
C ASP A 220 -9.57 25.26 -16.52
N GLU A 221 -10.37 25.74 -17.48
CA GLU A 221 -10.89 24.92 -18.58
C GLU A 221 -9.77 24.25 -19.39
N THR A 222 -8.65 24.94 -19.61
CA THR A 222 -7.52 24.45 -20.39
C THR A 222 -6.84 23.28 -19.68
N THR A 223 -6.63 23.39 -18.37
CA THR A 223 -6.05 22.33 -17.54
C THR A 223 -6.95 21.10 -17.49
N VAL A 224 -8.25 21.29 -17.23
CA VAL A 224 -9.23 20.20 -17.20
C VAL A 224 -9.31 19.50 -18.57
N MET A 225 -9.34 20.27 -19.66
CA MET A 225 -9.41 19.73 -21.02
C MET A 225 -8.16 18.92 -21.35
N LYS A 226 -6.97 19.42 -21.01
CA LYS A 226 -5.71 18.70 -21.19
C LYS A 226 -5.73 17.37 -20.42
N PHE A 227 -5.99 17.42 -19.12
CA PHE A 227 -6.01 16.25 -18.25
C PHE A 227 -6.97 15.17 -18.76
N LEU A 228 -8.21 15.54 -19.06
CA LEU A 228 -9.21 14.59 -19.53
C LEU A 228 -8.87 14.04 -20.92
N ASN A 229 -8.38 14.87 -21.84
CA ASN A 229 -8.01 14.42 -23.18
C ASN A 229 -6.89 13.37 -23.13
N GLU A 230 -5.81 13.64 -22.40
CA GLU A 230 -4.68 12.72 -22.23
C GLU A 230 -5.12 11.43 -21.53
N SER A 231 -5.88 11.56 -20.44
CA SER A 231 -6.33 10.43 -19.63
C SER A 231 -7.31 9.51 -20.37
N THR A 232 -8.08 10.04 -21.31
CA THR A 232 -9.13 9.30 -22.05
C THR A 232 -8.79 9.05 -23.52
N MET A 233 -7.56 9.35 -23.93
CA MET A 233 -7.08 9.08 -25.28
C MET A 233 -7.17 7.56 -25.58
N ASN A 234 -7.75 7.22 -26.72
CA ASN A 234 -7.99 5.84 -27.17
C ASN A 234 -8.85 4.99 -26.22
N LYS A 235 -9.62 5.63 -25.31
CA LYS A 235 -10.56 4.95 -24.42
C LYS A 235 -12.01 5.24 -24.81
N ASN A 236 -12.91 4.34 -24.44
CA ASN A 236 -14.34 4.56 -24.62
C ASN A 236 -14.80 5.78 -23.78
N LYS A 237 -15.71 6.60 -24.33
CA LYS A 237 -16.23 7.83 -23.72
C LYS A 237 -17.76 7.83 -23.69
N VAL A 238 -18.33 6.98 -22.85
CA VAL A 238 -19.79 6.81 -22.77
C VAL A 238 -20.42 7.92 -21.94
N ALA A 239 -19.95 8.12 -20.71
CA ALA A 239 -20.46 9.16 -19.84
C ALA A 239 -19.36 9.67 -18.92
N ILE A 240 -19.48 10.94 -18.53
CA ILE A 240 -18.65 11.53 -17.48
C ILE A 240 -19.52 12.27 -16.48
N THR A 241 -19.20 12.08 -15.20
CA THR A 241 -19.79 12.81 -14.09
C THR A 241 -18.80 13.84 -13.59
N THR A 242 -19.22 15.11 -13.53
CA THR A 242 -18.41 16.22 -12.98
C THR A 242 -19.14 16.84 -11.80
N ASP A 243 -18.50 17.76 -11.08
CA ASP A 243 -19.21 18.63 -10.16
C ASP A 243 -20.17 19.61 -10.90
N LEU A 244 -20.65 20.64 -10.19
CA LEU A 244 -21.62 21.60 -10.69
C LEU A 244 -21.00 22.84 -11.37
N ASP A 245 -19.68 22.87 -11.56
CA ASP A 245 -18.97 23.98 -12.18
C ASP A 245 -19.30 24.06 -13.68
N LYS A 246 -19.59 25.27 -14.14
CA LYS A 246 -20.00 25.54 -15.51
C LYS A 246 -18.87 25.27 -16.51
N LYS A 247 -17.62 25.36 -16.08
CA LYS A 247 -16.42 25.13 -16.91
C LYS A 247 -16.42 23.76 -17.57
N TYR A 248 -17.02 22.76 -16.92
CA TYR A 248 -17.06 21.40 -17.46
C TYR A 248 -17.94 21.29 -18.72
N GLY A 249 -19.01 22.07 -18.84
CA GLY A 249 -19.94 21.94 -19.96
C GLY A 249 -19.27 22.13 -21.33
N SER A 250 -18.42 23.16 -21.45
CA SER A 250 -17.67 23.45 -22.69
C SER A 250 -16.61 22.36 -22.96
N VAL A 251 -15.92 21.91 -21.92
CA VAL A 251 -14.83 20.92 -22.01
C VAL A 251 -15.37 19.55 -22.40
N ILE A 252 -16.41 19.06 -21.72
CA ILE A 252 -16.97 17.73 -21.97
C ILE A 252 -17.56 17.61 -23.38
N SER A 253 -18.21 18.68 -23.86
CA SER A 253 -18.74 18.76 -25.22
C SER A 253 -17.62 18.60 -26.27
N LYS A 254 -16.49 19.31 -26.09
CA LYS A 254 -15.33 19.23 -27.00
C LYS A 254 -14.66 17.85 -27.00
N LEU A 255 -14.70 17.12 -25.88
CA LEU A 255 -14.02 15.83 -25.72
C LEU A 255 -14.81 14.63 -26.28
N GLY A 256 -16.05 14.83 -26.72
CA GLY A 256 -16.86 13.81 -27.39
C GLY A 256 -17.48 12.78 -26.46
N PHE A 257 -17.76 13.13 -25.20
CA PHE A 257 -18.55 12.25 -24.32
C PHE A 257 -20.00 12.20 -24.77
N PHE A 258 -20.57 10.98 -24.85
CA PHE A 258 -21.97 10.83 -25.24
C PHE A 258 -22.95 11.40 -24.21
N LYS A 259 -22.60 11.34 -22.92
CA LYS A 259 -23.40 11.93 -21.83
C LYS A 259 -22.55 12.69 -20.83
N HIS A 260 -23.05 13.84 -20.41
CA HIS A 260 -22.53 14.59 -19.27
C HIS A 260 -23.56 14.56 -18.14
N GLN A 261 -23.14 14.10 -16.97
CA GLN A 261 -23.95 14.06 -15.76
C GLN A 261 -23.36 15.00 -14.71
N LEU A 262 -24.22 15.75 -14.02
CA LEU A 262 -23.81 16.53 -12.86
C LEU A 262 -23.87 15.65 -11.60
N CYS A 263 -22.86 15.76 -10.74
CA CYS A 263 -22.72 14.94 -9.55
C CYS A 263 -23.83 15.24 -8.53
N ILE A 264 -24.63 14.22 -8.23
CA ILE A 264 -25.73 14.29 -7.26
C ILE A 264 -25.20 14.61 -5.86
N LEU A 265 -24.03 14.06 -5.47
CA LEU A 265 -23.44 14.34 -4.16
C LEU A 265 -23.11 15.84 -4.02
N HIS A 266 -22.50 16.43 -5.05
CA HIS A 266 -22.20 17.87 -5.09
C HIS A 266 -23.49 18.71 -5.11
N ALA A 267 -24.53 18.28 -5.81
CA ALA A 267 -25.85 18.91 -5.77
C ALA A 267 -26.43 18.93 -4.35
N LYS A 268 -26.43 17.80 -3.64
CA LYS A 268 -26.94 17.71 -2.26
C LYS A 268 -26.14 18.60 -1.30
N LYS A 269 -24.81 18.62 -1.41
CA LYS A 269 -23.93 19.51 -0.62
C LYS A 269 -24.20 20.99 -0.92
N SER A 270 -24.35 21.35 -2.19
CA SER A 270 -24.65 22.73 -2.62
C SER A 270 -25.99 23.22 -2.07
N LEU A 271 -27.02 22.38 -2.11
CA LEU A 271 -28.33 22.72 -1.54
C LEU A 271 -28.28 22.95 -0.02
N ASN A 272 -27.54 22.12 0.72
CA ASN A 272 -27.32 22.34 2.15
C ASN A 272 -26.68 23.70 2.44
N LYS A 273 -25.64 24.04 1.67
CA LYS A 273 -24.96 25.33 1.83
C LYS A 273 -25.92 26.48 1.54
N LYS A 274 -26.69 26.40 0.45
CA LYS A 274 -27.69 27.43 0.11
C LYS A 274 -28.75 27.60 1.19
N LEU A 275 -29.24 26.51 1.79
CA LEU A 275 -30.19 26.59 2.89
C LEU A 275 -29.59 27.31 4.10
N LYS A 276 -28.35 26.96 4.47
CA LYS A 276 -27.63 27.64 5.55
C LYS A 276 -27.48 29.13 5.28
N ASP A 277 -26.97 29.49 4.09
CA ASP A 277 -26.75 30.88 3.69
C ASP A 277 -28.09 31.67 3.66
N TYR A 278 -29.18 31.03 3.20
CA TYR A 278 -30.53 31.60 3.21
C TYR A 278 -31.04 31.82 4.64
N GLY A 279 -30.90 30.82 5.51
CA GLY A 279 -31.28 30.90 6.92
C GLY A 279 -30.59 32.05 7.65
N GLU A 280 -29.28 32.20 7.43
CA GLU A 280 -28.49 33.30 7.99
C GLU A 280 -28.90 34.66 7.43
N LYS A 281 -29.06 34.77 6.09
CA LYS A 281 -29.42 36.02 5.41
C LYS A 281 -30.78 36.57 5.85
N TYR A 282 -31.77 35.68 5.99
CA TYR A 282 -33.15 36.05 6.32
C TYR A 282 -33.47 35.89 7.82
N LYS A 283 -32.50 35.47 8.64
CA LYS A 283 -32.65 35.26 10.10
C LYS A 283 -33.88 34.42 10.45
N LEU A 284 -34.03 33.29 9.76
CA LEU A 284 -35.15 32.38 9.99
C LEU A 284 -35.22 31.94 11.46
N SER A 285 -36.44 31.82 11.98
CA SER A 285 -36.70 31.13 13.25
C SER A 285 -36.31 29.66 13.15
N LYS A 286 -36.23 28.97 14.30
CA LYS A 286 -35.92 27.54 14.31
C LYS A 286 -36.98 26.74 13.59
N GLU A 287 -38.24 27.13 13.73
CA GLU A 287 -39.41 26.52 13.12
C GLU A 287 -39.37 26.67 11.59
N GLU A 288 -39.15 27.89 11.08
CA GLU A 288 -39.05 28.15 9.63
C GLU A 288 -37.86 27.43 8.99
N TYR A 289 -36.71 27.43 9.67
CA TYR A 289 -35.53 26.72 9.19
C TYR A 289 -35.78 25.21 9.12
N LYS A 290 -36.45 24.65 10.14
CA LYS A 290 -36.81 23.24 10.19
C LYS A 290 -37.76 22.84 9.06
N GLU A 291 -38.74 23.68 8.73
CA GLU A 291 -39.63 23.45 7.59
C GLU A 291 -38.87 23.42 6.27
N CYS A 292 -37.94 24.36 6.05
CA CYS A 292 -37.08 24.38 4.88
C CYS A 292 -36.15 23.15 4.80
N GLU A 293 -35.64 22.66 5.93
CA GLU A 293 -34.87 21.42 5.98
C GLU A 293 -35.70 20.21 5.55
N ASP A 294 -36.95 20.11 6.01
CA ASP A 294 -37.84 19.01 5.70
C ASP A 294 -38.23 19.01 4.22
N GLN A 295 -38.53 20.18 3.64
CA GLN A 295 -38.72 20.33 2.19
C GLN A 295 -37.45 19.94 1.40
N LEU A 296 -36.28 20.38 1.86
CA LEU A 296 -35.02 20.02 1.22
C LEU A 296 -34.75 18.51 1.29
N LYS A 297 -35.15 17.85 2.38
CA LYS A 297 -35.05 16.40 2.50
C LYS A 297 -35.90 15.70 1.43
N MET A 298 -37.14 16.12 1.23
CA MET A 298 -38.00 15.58 0.15
C MET A 298 -37.35 15.72 -1.23
N ILE A 299 -36.76 16.88 -1.53
CA ILE A 299 -36.03 17.10 -2.79
C ILE A 299 -34.85 16.13 -2.93
N LYS A 300 -34.11 15.88 -1.85
CA LYS A 300 -32.97 14.94 -1.88
C LYS A 300 -33.41 13.50 -2.09
N ASP A 301 -34.53 13.10 -1.48
CA ASP A 301 -35.09 11.76 -1.62
C ASP A 301 -35.51 11.49 -3.07
N LEU A 302 -35.96 12.52 -3.82
CA LEU A 302 -36.24 12.40 -5.25
C LEU A 302 -34.98 12.04 -6.08
N PHE A 303 -33.80 12.55 -5.71
CA PHE A 303 -32.56 12.13 -6.38
C PHE A 303 -32.28 10.65 -6.14
N ASP A 304 -32.54 10.13 -4.94
CA ASP A 304 -32.26 8.74 -4.57
C ASP A 304 -33.26 7.76 -5.19
N LEU A 305 -34.53 8.15 -5.28
CA LEU A 305 -35.55 7.37 -6.00
C LEU A 305 -35.18 7.18 -7.46
N ASN A 306 -34.68 8.22 -8.13
CA ASN A 306 -34.27 8.14 -9.53
C ASN A 306 -33.09 7.15 -9.72
N VAL A 307 -32.15 7.12 -8.78
CA VAL A 307 -31.05 6.14 -8.76
C VAL A 307 -31.59 4.71 -8.58
N LEU A 308 -32.56 4.53 -7.69
CA LEU A 308 -33.19 3.22 -7.45
C LEU A 308 -33.95 2.71 -8.68
N PHE A 309 -34.75 3.56 -9.34
CA PHE A 309 -35.45 3.23 -10.58
C PHE A 309 -34.50 2.87 -11.72
N MET A 310 -33.37 3.58 -11.84
CA MET A 310 -32.32 3.28 -12.82
C MET A 310 -31.68 1.91 -12.57
N LYS A 311 -31.41 1.55 -11.31
CA LYS A 311 -30.88 0.23 -10.93
C LYS A 311 -31.88 -0.88 -11.24
N LEU A 312 -33.16 -0.68 -10.91
CA LEU A 312 -34.22 -1.64 -11.20
C LEU A 312 -34.37 -1.86 -12.71
N LYS A 313 -34.40 -0.80 -13.53
CA LYS A 313 -34.47 -0.94 -15.00
C LYS A 313 -33.31 -1.72 -15.63
N LYS A 314 -32.10 -1.68 -15.04
CA LYS A 314 -30.96 -2.51 -15.50
C LYS A 314 -31.19 -3.99 -15.23
N ASN A 315 -31.84 -4.35 -14.14
CA ASN A 315 -32.10 -5.75 -13.76
C ASN A 315 -33.27 -6.38 -14.55
N TYR A 316 -34.08 -5.58 -15.25
CA TYR A 316 -35.24 -6.05 -16.04
C TYR A 316 -35.03 -5.98 -17.56
N LYS A 317 -33.82 -5.64 -18.04
CA LYS A 317 -33.46 -5.88 -19.44
C LYS A 317 -32.95 -7.32 -19.58
N VAL A 318 -33.89 -8.24 -19.81
CA VAL A 318 -33.65 -9.57 -20.40
C VAL A 318 -33.52 -9.40 -21.92
#